data_AF-A0A6G9KSC7-F1
#
_entry.id   AF-A0A6G9KSC7-F1
#
_cell.length_a   1.000
_cell.length_b   1.000
_cell.length_c   1.000
_cell.angle_alpha   90.00
_cell.angle_beta   90.00
_cell.angle_gamma   90.00
#
_symmetry.space_group_name_H-M   'P 1'
#
loop_
_entity.id
_entity.type
_entity.pdbx_description
1 polymer ?
#
loop_
_entity_poly.entity_id
_entity_poly.type
_entity_poly.pdbx_seq_one_letter_code
_entity_poly.pdbx_strand_id
1 'polypeptide(L)'
;LAWIGLEINTLAIIPIMTKTPHPRAVEAATKYFLTQATASALVLFSSLISAWQVGEWNISALTNLPMNVLSIALMMKLGLAPLHFWMPEVLQGISLSTGLILSTWQKIAPMALLLQISHLVNLNLLTIMGLTSILVSGWGGIAQTQLRKIIAFSSIGHLGWMIIIMKYSPQLTLFNFLLYILMTASMFISLMVISATKMSEISTSWSKAPALTATTVLILLSLAGLPPLTGFAPKLLIILELVKQNSTLLATMIMLASLLSLFFYLRLAYIITLTLPPNTPNSLAPWRTPTKSLPL
;
A
#
# COMPACT_ATOMS: atom_id res chain seq x y z
N LEU A 1 -15.70 19.97 -4.87
CA LEU A 1 -14.99 19.90 -3.56
C LEU A 1 -14.01 18.72 -3.48
N ALA A 2 -14.46 17.48 -3.69
CA ALA A 2 -13.58 16.30 -3.61
C ALA A 2 -12.31 16.39 -4.47
N TRP A 3 -12.42 16.84 -5.72
CA TRP A 3 -11.26 17.03 -6.60
C TRP A 3 -10.24 18.03 -6.04
N ILE A 4 -10.70 19.18 -5.54
CA ILE A 4 -9.83 20.21 -4.93
C ILE A 4 -9.05 19.62 -3.75
N GLY A 5 -9.72 18.83 -2.90
CA GLY A 5 -9.05 18.15 -1.78
C GLY A 5 -7.96 17.17 -2.24
N LEU A 6 -8.21 16.43 -3.32
CA LEU A 6 -7.20 15.54 -3.91
C LEU A 6 -6.02 16.30 -4.50
N GLU A 7 -6.24 17.45 -5.14
CA GLU A 7 -5.19 18.30 -5.72
C GLU A 7 -4.32 18.97 -4.65
N ILE A 8 -4.95 19.50 -3.60
CA ILE A 8 -4.21 20.08 -2.47
C ILE A 8 -3.30 19.01 -1.85
N ASN A 9 -3.79 17.78 -1.72
CA ASN A 9 -3.01 16.68 -1.17
C ASN A 9 -1.79 16.32 -2.05
N THR A 10 -1.96 16.32 -3.38
CA THR A 10 -0.87 16.04 -4.31
C THR A 10 0.14 17.17 -4.37
N LEU A 11 -0.29 18.43 -4.32
CA LEU A 11 0.61 19.58 -4.32
C LEU A 11 1.38 19.69 -3.00
N ALA A 12 0.74 19.41 -1.87
CA ALA A 12 1.35 19.52 -0.55
C ALA A 12 2.48 18.50 -0.30
N ILE A 13 2.41 17.31 -0.91
CA ILE A 13 3.43 16.27 -0.69
C ILE A 13 4.69 16.45 -1.55
N ILE A 14 4.63 17.17 -2.67
CA ILE A 14 5.78 17.34 -3.59
C ILE A 14 6.98 18.00 -2.88
N PRO A 15 6.83 19.14 -2.15
CA PRO A 15 7.95 19.73 -1.41
C PRO A 15 8.53 18.79 -0.36
N ILE A 16 7.70 17.94 0.24
CA ILE A 16 8.12 16.94 1.23
C ILE A 16 8.99 15.87 0.56
N MET A 17 8.64 15.42 -0.65
CA MET A 17 9.46 14.47 -1.43
C MET A 17 10.82 15.05 -1.82
N THR A 18 10.87 16.34 -2.19
CA THR A 18 12.10 17.01 -2.63
C THR A 18 12.84 17.72 -1.49
N LYS A 19 12.54 17.42 -0.22
CA LYS A 19 13.16 18.06 0.95
C LYS A 19 14.70 18.02 0.90
N THR A 20 15.26 16.91 0.43
CA THR A 20 16.69 16.80 0.10
C THR A 20 16.84 16.77 -1.42
N PRO A 21 17.43 17.80 -2.05
CA PRO A 21 17.57 17.87 -3.50
C PRO A 21 18.60 16.84 -3.97
N HIS A 22 18.11 15.66 -4.35
CA HIS A 22 18.87 14.56 -4.92
C HIS A 22 18.18 14.11 -6.21
N PRO A 23 18.90 13.74 -7.28
CA PRO A 23 18.30 13.38 -8.57
C PRO A 23 17.20 12.32 -8.46
N ARG A 24 17.39 11.30 -7.62
CA ARG A 24 16.34 10.28 -7.35
C ARG A 24 15.07 10.84 -6.70
N ALA A 25 15.20 11.83 -5.83
CA ALA A 25 14.04 12.44 -5.18
C ALA A 25 13.26 13.30 -6.17
N VAL A 26 13.97 14.01 -7.07
CA VAL A 26 13.37 14.77 -8.17
C VAL A 26 12.68 13.85 -9.19
N GLU A 27 13.32 12.74 -9.56
CA GLU A 27 12.72 11.71 -10.43
C GLU A 27 11.46 11.09 -9.80
N ALA A 28 11.49 10.78 -8.50
CA ALA A 28 10.33 10.27 -7.79
C ALA A 28 9.20 11.31 -7.74
N ALA A 29 9.51 12.57 -7.44
CA ALA A 29 8.52 13.64 -7.39
C ALA A 29 7.88 13.91 -8.76
N THR A 30 8.67 13.89 -9.84
CA THR A 30 8.17 14.08 -11.21
C THR A 30 7.29 12.91 -11.65
N LYS A 31 7.69 11.66 -11.40
CA LYS A 31 6.85 10.47 -11.66
C LYS A 31 5.54 10.52 -10.88
N TYR A 32 5.59 10.87 -9.59
CA TYR A 32 4.39 11.02 -8.76
C TYR A 32 3.48 12.12 -9.30
N PHE A 33 4.02 13.30 -9.59
CA PHE A 33 3.23 14.43 -10.09
C PHE A 33 2.52 14.08 -11.40
N LEU A 34 3.24 13.53 -12.38
CA LEU A 34 2.65 13.18 -13.68
C LEU A 34 1.52 12.16 -13.54
N THR A 35 1.72 11.08 -12.78
CA THR A 35 0.66 10.08 -12.62
C THR A 35 -0.54 10.62 -11.84
N GLN A 36 -0.30 11.40 -10.78
CA GLN A 36 -1.37 11.95 -9.97
C GLN A 36 -2.16 13.06 -10.66
N ALA A 37 -1.51 13.86 -11.51
CA ALA A 37 -2.13 14.86 -12.36
C ALA A 37 -2.98 14.21 -13.48
N THR A 38 -2.49 13.13 -14.09
CA THR A 38 -3.32 12.38 -15.05
C THR A 38 -4.55 11.76 -14.39
N ALA A 39 -4.38 11.21 -13.18
CA ALA A 39 -5.50 10.66 -12.43
C ALA A 39 -6.50 11.75 -12.00
N SER A 40 -6.04 12.93 -11.60
CA SER A 40 -6.93 14.02 -11.22
C SER A 40 -7.67 14.64 -12.42
N ALA A 41 -7.02 14.71 -13.59
CA ALA A 41 -7.68 15.08 -14.84
C ALA A 41 -8.81 14.09 -15.20
N LEU A 42 -8.59 12.78 -15.03
CA LEU A 42 -9.64 11.77 -15.23
C LEU A 42 -10.80 11.93 -14.23
N VAL A 43 -10.52 12.27 -12.96
CA VAL A 43 -11.57 12.59 -11.98
C VAL A 43 -12.40 13.78 -12.47
N LEU A 44 -11.79 14.88 -12.90
CA LEU A 44 -12.52 16.03 -13.46
C LEU A 44 -13.34 15.64 -14.68
N PHE A 45 -12.73 14.92 -15.63
CA PHE A 45 -13.41 14.53 -16.86
C PHE A 45 -14.64 13.66 -16.58
N SER A 46 -14.54 12.71 -15.65
CA SER A 46 -15.69 11.91 -15.21
C SER A 46 -16.81 12.77 -14.61
N SER A 47 -16.47 13.77 -13.79
CA SER A 47 -17.44 14.68 -13.18
C SER A 47 -18.08 15.65 -14.17
N LEU A 48 -17.35 16.08 -15.21
CA LEU A 48 -17.89 16.94 -16.26
C LEU A 48 -18.87 16.18 -17.14
N ILE A 49 -18.56 14.92 -17.49
CA ILE A 49 -19.49 14.07 -18.23
C ILE A 49 -20.76 13.83 -17.41
N SER A 50 -20.63 13.53 -16.11
CA SER A 50 -21.81 13.32 -15.27
C SER A 50 -22.66 14.58 -15.12
N ALA A 51 -22.03 15.74 -14.92
CA ALA A 51 -22.71 17.02 -14.84
C ALA A 51 -23.40 17.38 -16.18
N TRP A 52 -22.79 17.06 -17.31
CA TRP A 52 -23.40 17.27 -18.63
C TRP A 52 -24.62 16.36 -18.86
N GLN A 53 -24.59 15.12 -18.37
CA GLN A 53 -25.68 14.16 -18.55
C GLN A 53 -26.86 14.37 -17.60
N VAL A 54 -26.59 14.65 -16.33
CA VAL A 54 -27.61 14.66 -15.26
C VAL A 54 -27.90 16.08 -14.76
N GLY A 55 -26.99 17.03 -14.97
CA GLY A 55 -27.13 18.40 -14.45
C GLY A 55 -26.82 18.55 -12.96
N GLU A 56 -26.39 17.47 -12.29
CA GLU A 56 -26.08 17.46 -10.86
C GLU A 56 -24.60 17.18 -10.57
N TRP A 57 -24.13 17.70 -9.43
CA TRP A 57 -22.75 17.50 -8.94
C TRP A 57 -22.67 16.46 -7.80
N ASN A 58 -23.74 15.70 -7.59
CA ASN A 58 -23.81 14.72 -6.51
C ASN A 58 -22.97 13.48 -6.84
N ILE A 59 -22.10 13.06 -5.91
CA ILE A 59 -21.20 11.91 -6.07
C ILE A 59 -21.99 10.60 -6.22
N SER A 60 -23.20 10.51 -5.65
CA SER A 60 -24.01 9.29 -5.70
C SER A 60 -24.86 9.13 -6.97
N ALA A 61 -24.85 10.10 -7.89
CA ALA A 61 -25.73 10.13 -9.07
C ALA A 61 -24.96 9.88 -10.39
N LEU A 62 -23.92 9.04 -10.36
CA LEU A 62 -23.09 8.75 -11.53
C LEU A 62 -23.71 7.67 -12.42
N THR A 63 -23.73 7.91 -13.74
CA THR A 63 -24.08 6.89 -14.75
C THR A 63 -22.91 5.92 -14.98
N ASN A 64 -23.16 4.79 -15.65
CA ASN A 64 -22.20 3.69 -15.78
C ASN A 64 -20.83 4.08 -16.39
N LEU A 65 -20.80 4.93 -17.41
CA LEU A 65 -19.56 5.32 -18.09
C LEU A 65 -18.67 6.25 -17.23
N PRO A 66 -19.14 7.43 -16.76
CA PRO A 66 -18.34 8.28 -15.88
C PRO A 66 -17.95 7.57 -14.58
N MET A 67 -18.79 6.64 -14.09
CA MET A 67 -18.47 5.83 -12.91
C MET A 67 -17.25 4.92 -13.11
N ASN A 68 -17.14 4.27 -14.28
CA ASN A 68 -15.97 3.48 -14.62
C ASN A 68 -14.71 4.34 -14.74
N VAL A 69 -14.81 5.52 -15.38
CA VAL A 69 -13.66 6.45 -15.49
C VAL A 69 -13.22 6.95 -14.11
N LEU A 70 -14.17 7.33 -13.25
CA LEU A 70 -13.90 7.78 -11.89
C LEU A 70 -13.22 6.68 -11.05
N SER A 71 -13.74 5.45 -11.11
CA SER A 71 -13.14 4.33 -10.38
C SER A 71 -11.72 4.01 -10.86
N ILE A 72 -11.46 4.00 -12.18
CA ILE A 72 -10.10 3.84 -12.73
C ILE A 72 -9.16 4.95 -12.23
N ALA A 73 -9.64 6.20 -12.24
CA ALA A 73 -8.87 7.35 -11.78
C ALA A 73 -8.49 7.24 -10.28
N LEU A 74 -9.43 6.84 -9.42
CA LEU A 74 -9.16 6.63 -8.00
C LEU A 74 -8.22 5.45 -7.76
N MET A 75 -8.36 4.36 -8.54
CA MET A 75 -7.44 3.22 -8.49
C MET A 75 -6.02 3.58 -8.94
N MET A 76 -5.91 4.49 -9.92
CA MET A 76 -4.62 5.07 -10.34
C MET A 76 -3.97 5.85 -9.21
N LYS A 77 -4.74 6.70 -8.50
CA LYS A 77 -4.25 7.45 -7.33
C LYS A 77 -3.77 6.54 -6.20
N LEU A 78 -4.45 5.42 -5.98
CA LEU A 78 -4.07 4.41 -4.98
C LEU A 78 -2.87 3.55 -5.38
N GLY A 79 -2.58 3.44 -6.69
CA GLY A 79 -1.47 2.68 -7.24
C GLY A 79 -1.77 1.19 -7.47
N LEU A 80 -3.00 0.84 -7.86
CA LEU A 80 -3.35 -0.55 -8.17
C LEU A 80 -2.93 -0.97 -9.58
N ALA A 81 -2.74 -2.27 -9.77
CA ALA A 81 -2.43 -2.81 -11.10
C ALA A 81 -3.65 -2.67 -12.03
N PRO A 82 -3.42 -2.38 -13.34
CA PRO A 82 -2.12 -2.27 -14.02
C PRO A 82 -1.41 -0.93 -13.82
N LEU A 83 -2.06 0.09 -13.25
CA LEU A 83 -1.54 1.45 -13.05
C LEU A 83 -0.59 1.61 -11.83
N HIS A 84 0.07 0.52 -11.44
CA HIS A 84 0.87 0.41 -10.22
C HIS A 84 2.34 0.84 -10.38
N PHE A 85 2.84 0.96 -11.61
CA PHE A 85 4.26 1.11 -11.91
C PHE A 85 4.94 2.28 -11.19
N TRP A 86 4.20 3.35 -10.91
CA TRP A 86 4.74 4.52 -10.21
C TRP A 86 5.05 4.22 -8.73
N MET A 87 4.28 3.36 -8.07
CA MET A 87 4.35 3.19 -6.62
C MET A 87 5.71 2.64 -6.14
N PRO A 88 6.27 1.55 -6.71
CA PRO A 88 7.57 1.03 -6.28
C PRO A 88 8.73 1.98 -6.60
N GLU A 89 8.64 2.72 -7.70
CA GLU A 89 9.70 3.64 -8.12
C GLU A 89 9.73 4.90 -7.25
N VAL A 90 8.57 5.50 -7.02
CA VAL A 90 8.44 6.69 -6.16
C VAL A 90 8.86 6.35 -4.74
N LEU A 91 8.38 5.24 -4.17
CA LEU A 91 8.78 4.83 -2.82
C LEU A 91 10.28 4.60 -2.68
N GLN A 92 10.97 4.12 -3.72
CA GLN A 92 12.42 3.90 -3.65
C GLN A 92 13.22 5.20 -3.68
N GLY A 93 12.74 6.23 -4.39
CA GLY A 93 13.44 7.50 -4.56
C GLY A 93 13.32 8.45 -3.38
N ILE A 94 12.38 8.19 -2.45
CA ILE A 94 12.09 9.06 -1.31
C ILE A 94 12.61 8.49 0.03
N SER A 95 12.63 9.32 1.07
CA SER A 95 13.05 8.93 2.41
C SER A 95 11.98 8.10 3.13
N LEU A 96 12.35 7.32 4.14
CA LEU A 96 11.42 6.44 4.87
C LEU A 96 10.24 7.20 5.50
N SER A 97 10.46 8.41 6.03
CA SER A 97 9.39 9.22 6.64
C SER A 97 8.37 9.68 5.59
N THR A 98 8.85 10.13 4.44
CA THR A 98 7.98 10.53 3.33
C THR A 98 7.27 9.33 2.70
N GLY A 99 7.91 8.17 2.66
CA GLY A 99 7.31 6.90 2.27
C GLY A 99 6.19 6.45 3.20
N LEU A 100 6.32 6.68 4.51
CA LEU A 100 5.24 6.44 5.48
C LEU A 100 4.01 7.29 5.15
N ILE A 101 4.19 8.60 4.92
CA ILE A 101 3.08 9.52 4.56
C ILE A 101 2.43 9.08 3.24
N LEU A 102 3.24 8.73 2.23
CA LEU A 102 2.73 8.31 0.92
C LEU A 102 1.99 6.96 0.98
N SER A 103 2.43 6.04 1.83
CA SER A 103 1.82 4.70 1.95
C SER A 103 0.57 4.66 2.83
N THR A 104 0.37 5.67 3.70
CA THR A 104 -0.76 5.76 4.64
C THR A 104 -1.69 6.92 4.29
N TRP A 105 -1.25 8.16 4.53
CA TRP A 105 -2.05 9.38 4.41
C TRP A 105 -2.60 9.59 3.00
N GLN A 106 -1.76 9.41 1.96
CA GLN A 106 -2.18 9.62 0.57
C GLN A 106 -3.25 8.61 0.10
N LYS A 107 -3.43 7.49 0.80
CA LYS A 107 -4.46 6.50 0.46
C LYS A 107 -5.81 6.80 1.09
N ILE A 108 -5.88 7.63 2.14
CA ILE A 108 -7.12 7.87 2.90
C ILE A 108 -8.19 8.54 2.02
N ALA A 109 -7.86 9.65 1.36
CA ALA A 109 -8.84 10.40 0.57
C ALA A 109 -9.37 9.62 -0.65
N PRO A 110 -8.54 8.98 -1.48
CA PRO A 110 -9.05 8.15 -2.59
C PRO A 110 -9.85 6.94 -2.11
N MET A 111 -9.46 6.30 -1.00
CA MET A 111 -10.21 5.18 -0.43
C MET A 111 -11.58 5.62 0.11
N ALA A 112 -11.67 6.78 0.77
CA ALA A 112 -12.93 7.32 1.25
C ALA A 112 -13.91 7.60 0.09
N LEU A 113 -13.42 8.16 -1.02
CA LEU A 113 -14.24 8.38 -2.22
C LEU A 113 -14.72 7.06 -2.84
N LEU A 114 -13.84 6.05 -2.93
CA LEU A 114 -14.20 4.72 -3.40
C LEU A 114 -15.25 4.03 -2.51
N LEU A 115 -15.17 4.20 -1.20
CA LEU A 115 -16.17 3.69 -0.26
C LEU A 115 -17.53 4.37 -0.46
N GLN A 116 -17.56 5.68 -0.68
CA GLN A 116 -18.79 6.43 -0.90
C GLN A 116 -19.53 5.97 -2.17
N ILE A 117 -18.79 5.61 -3.23
CA ILE A 117 -19.34 5.15 -4.51
C ILE A 117 -19.39 3.62 -4.63
N SER A 118 -19.11 2.87 -3.55
CA SER A 118 -18.93 1.41 -3.56
C SER A 118 -20.09 0.65 -4.21
N HIS A 119 -21.33 1.08 -3.98
CA HIS A 119 -22.53 0.46 -4.55
C HIS A 119 -22.66 0.65 -6.07
N LEU A 120 -22.09 1.73 -6.61
CA LEU A 120 -22.21 2.12 -8.03
C LEU A 120 -21.10 1.52 -8.91
N VAL A 121 -20.00 1.05 -8.32
CA VAL A 121 -18.86 0.56 -9.11
C VAL A 121 -19.24 -0.73 -9.87
N ASN A 122 -18.73 -0.86 -11.10
CA ASN A 122 -18.83 -2.09 -11.86
C ASN A 122 -18.04 -3.23 -11.17
N LEU A 123 -18.72 -4.35 -10.92
CA LEU A 123 -18.14 -5.51 -10.26
C LEU A 123 -16.99 -6.12 -11.07
N ASN A 124 -17.15 -6.23 -12.39
CA ASN A 124 -16.13 -6.81 -13.27
C ASN A 124 -14.83 -5.99 -13.25
N LEU A 125 -14.96 -4.67 -13.13
CA LEU A 125 -13.80 -3.79 -13.04
C LEU A 125 -13.06 -3.97 -11.71
N LEU A 126 -13.80 -4.06 -10.59
CA LEU A 126 -13.22 -4.32 -9.27
C LEU A 126 -12.50 -5.68 -9.22
N THR A 127 -13.11 -6.73 -9.77
CA THR A 127 -12.52 -8.07 -9.73
C THR A 127 -11.25 -8.17 -10.57
N ILE A 128 -11.23 -7.59 -11.78
CA ILE A 128 -10.04 -7.58 -12.65
C ILE A 128 -8.89 -6.80 -12.00
N MET A 129 -9.15 -5.56 -11.55
CA MET A 129 -8.12 -4.70 -10.93
C MET A 129 -7.63 -5.30 -9.61
N GLY A 130 -8.55 -5.84 -8.80
CA GLY A 130 -8.23 -6.52 -7.56
C GLY A 130 -7.35 -7.75 -7.75
N LEU A 131 -7.76 -8.70 -8.60
CA LEU A 131 -7.00 -9.91 -8.86
C LEU A 131 -5.61 -9.62 -9.46
N THR A 132 -5.55 -8.75 -10.46
CA THR A 132 -4.27 -8.37 -11.08
C THR A 132 -3.32 -7.72 -10.08
N SER A 133 -3.83 -6.87 -9.18
CA SER A 133 -2.99 -6.24 -8.15
C SER A 133 -2.42 -7.25 -7.15
N ILE A 134 -3.18 -8.27 -6.76
CA ILE A 134 -2.68 -9.34 -5.87
C ILE A 134 -1.61 -10.17 -6.58
N LEU A 135 -1.83 -10.56 -7.85
CA LEU A 135 -0.84 -11.31 -8.62
C LEU A 135 0.46 -10.53 -8.85
N VAL A 136 0.33 -9.28 -9.29
CA VAL A 136 1.47 -8.38 -9.54
C VAL A 136 2.24 -8.10 -8.25
N SER A 137 1.55 -7.95 -7.10
CA SER A 137 2.22 -7.78 -5.81
C SER A 137 3.09 -8.98 -5.43
N GLY A 138 2.60 -10.19 -5.67
CA GLY A 138 3.30 -11.42 -5.38
C GLY A 138 4.57 -11.54 -6.22
N TRP A 139 4.44 -11.48 -7.54
CA TRP A 139 5.58 -11.63 -8.46
C TRP A 139 6.57 -10.47 -8.35
N GLY A 140 6.06 -9.24 -8.30
CA GLY A 140 6.89 -8.04 -8.19
C GLY A 140 7.69 -7.99 -6.88
N GLY A 141 7.10 -8.45 -5.77
CA GLY A 141 7.73 -8.45 -4.45
C GLY A 141 8.87 -9.47 -4.29
N ILE A 142 8.75 -10.64 -4.92
CA ILE A 142 9.75 -11.72 -4.81
C ILE A 142 11.12 -11.26 -5.32
N ALA A 143 11.18 -10.49 -6.41
CA ALA A 143 12.47 -10.09 -7.00
C ALA A 143 13.20 -8.97 -6.23
N GLN A 144 12.54 -8.28 -5.28
CA GLN A 144 13.10 -7.08 -4.67
C GLN A 144 13.98 -7.38 -3.45
N THR A 145 15.10 -6.66 -3.35
CA THR A 145 15.99 -6.63 -2.17
C THR A 145 15.90 -5.31 -1.39
N GLN A 146 15.30 -4.28 -2.00
CA GLN A 146 15.09 -2.97 -1.40
C GLN A 146 13.81 -2.98 -0.57
N LEU A 147 13.90 -2.62 0.71
CA LEU A 147 12.78 -2.72 1.65
C LEU A 147 11.61 -1.81 1.24
N ARG A 148 11.91 -0.62 0.72
CA ARG A 148 10.87 0.32 0.24
C ARG A 148 10.05 -0.24 -0.92
N LYS A 149 10.69 -0.98 -1.85
CA LYS A 149 9.99 -1.64 -2.95
C LYS A 149 9.18 -2.84 -2.48
N ILE A 150 9.69 -3.61 -1.51
CA ILE A 150 8.93 -4.72 -0.90
C ILE A 150 7.65 -4.18 -0.25
N ILE A 151 7.75 -3.09 0.52
CA ILE A 151 6.58 -2.44 1.13
C ILE A 151 5.65 -1.79 0.08
N ALA A 152 6.20 -1.32 -1.05
CA ALA A 152 5.37 -0.86 -2.17
C ALA A 152 4.51 -2.00 -2.72
N PHE A 153 5.12 -3.14 -3.03
CA PHE A 153 4.39 -4.29 -3.56
C PHE A 153 3.40 -4.86 -2.54
N SER A 154 3.74 -4.89 -1.25
CA SER A 154 2.75 -5.26 -0.25
C SER A 154 1.54 -4.35 -0.25
N SER A 155 1.73 -3.03 -0.35
CA SER A 155 0.62 -2.08 -0.42
C SER A 155 -0.31 -2.34 -1.62
N ILE A 156 0.26 -2.72 -2.77
CA ILE A 156 -0.52 -3.06 -3.97
C ILE A 156 -1.38 -4.31 -3.71
N GLY A 157 -0.80 -5.33 -3.08
CA GLY A 157 -1.52 -6.57 -2.75
C GLY A 157 -2.63 -6.37 -1.72
N HIS A 158 -2.36 -5.63 -0.63
CA HIS A 158 -3.37 -5.32 0.38
C HIS A 158 -4.53 -4.48 -0.17
N LEU A 159 -4.25 -3.49 -1.03
CA LEU A 159 -5.30 -2.74 -1.72
C LEU A 159 -6.11 -3.61 -2.66
N GLY A 160 -5.49 -4.61 -3.30
CA GLY A 160 -6.19 -5.61 -4.11
C GLY A 160 -7.26 -6.36 -3.32
N TRP A 161 -6.92 -6.83 -2.12
CA TRP A 161 -7.88 -7.46 -1.21
C TRP A 161 -9.04 -6.53 -0.85
N MET A 162 -8.75 -5.24 -0.62
CA MET A 162 -9.79 -4.25 -0.29
C MET A 162 -10.73 -4.01 -1.47
N ILE A 163 -10.21 -3.88 -2.69
CA ILE A 163 -11.06 -3.54 -3.83
C ILE A 163 -12.06 -4.64 -4.18
N ILE A 164 -11.66 -5.91 -4.03
CA ILE A 164 -12.53 -7.04 -4.38
C ILE A 164 -13.78 -7.09 -3.50
N ILE A 165 -13.63 -6.83 -2.19
CA ILE A 165 -14.74 -6.94 -1.24
C ILE A 165 -15.59 -5.67 -1.14
N MET A 166 -15.10 -4.54 -1.66
CA MET A 166 -15.71 -3.22 -1.52
C MET A 166 -17.18 -3.15 -1.89
N LYS A 167 -17.58 -3.81 -2.99
CA LYS A 167 -18.98 -3.80 -3.44
C LYS A 167 -19.89 -4.69 -2.60
N TYR A 168 -19.35 -5.76 -2.02
CA TYR A 168 -20.13 -6.69 -1.19
C TYR A 168 -20.27 -6.18 0.25
N SER A 169 -19.19 -5.71 0.86
CA SER A 169 -19.21 -5.18 2.22
C SER A 169 -18.19 -4.05 2.40
N PRO A 170 -18.63 -2.77 2.27
CA PRO A 170 -17.74 -1.62 2.45
C PRO A 170 -17.19 -1.52 3.88
N GLN A 171 -17.89 -2.09 4.87
CA GLN A 171 -17.40 -2.15 6.25
C GLN A 171 -16.15 -3.04 6.40
N LEU A 172 -16.09 -4.19 5.72
CA LEU A 172 -14.90 -5.05 5.74
C LEU A 172 -13.72 -4.39 5.04
N THR A 173 -13.96 -3.60 3.99
CA THR A 173 -12.89 -2.81 3.37
C THR A 173 -12.32 -1.76 4.30
N LEU A 174 -13.17 -1.06 5.05
CA LEU A 174 -12.73 -0.08 6.03
C LEU A 174 -11.90 -0.74 7.12
N PHE A 175 -12.37 -1.88 7.65
CA PHE A 175 -11.65 -2.65 8.67
C PHE A 175 -10.25 -3.08 8.18
N ASN A 176 -10.17 -3.66 6.98
CA ASN A 176 -8.88 -4.06 6.39
C ASN A 176 -7.96 -2.85 6.14
N PHE A 177 -8.52 -1.72 5.68
CA PHE A 177 -7.77 -0.49 5.44
C PHE A 177 -7.16 0.10 6.71
N LEU A 178 -7.91 0.12 7.82
CA LEU A 178 -7.41 0.57 9.13
C LEU A 178 -6.27 -0.32 9.64
N LEU A 179 -6.44 -1.65 9.56
CA LEU A 179 -5.37 -2.60 9.92
C LEU A 179 -4.14 -2.42 9.04
N TYR A 180 -4.32 -2.22 7.74
CA TYR A 180 -3.22 -1.94 6.81
C TYR A 180 -2.46 -0.66 7.18
N ILE A 181 -3.14 0.44 7.50
CA ILE A 181 -2.48 1.70 7.92
C ILE A 181 -1.65 1.45 9.19
N LEU A 182 -2.22 0.78 10.20
CA LEU A 182 -1.52 0.49 11.45
C LEU A 182 -0.28 -0.38 11.25
N MET A 183 -0.39 -1.46 10.47
CA MET A 183 0.73 -2.38 10.22
C MET A 183 1.83 -1.76 9.33
N THR A 184 1.45 -0.95 8.34
CA THR A 184 2.44 -0.27 7.49
C THR A 184 3.15 0.85 8.24
N ALA A 185 2.43 1.63 9.04
CA ALA A 185 3.04 2.66 9.89
C ALA A 185 4.05 2.04 10.86
N SER A 186 3.68 0.96 11.55
CA SER A 186 4.59 0.27 12.48
C SER A 186 5.83 -0.29 11.76
N MET A 187 5.67 -0.85 10.55
CA MET A 187 6.80 -1.31 9.74
C MET A 187 7.73 -0.15 9.37
N PHE A 188 7.21 0.96 8.84
CA PHE A 188 8.04 2.11 8.48
C PHE A 188 8.75 2.74 9.68
N ILE A 189 8.07 2.85 10.83
CA ILE A 189 8.69 3.34 12.08
C ILE A 189 9.84 2.44 12.49
N SER A 190 9.65 1.12 12.44
CA SER A 190 10.71 0.17 12.76
C SER A 190 11.94 0.31 11.84
N LEU A 191 11.72 0.53 10.53
CA LEU A 191 12.79 0.79 9.57
C LEU A 191 13.50 2.12 9.81
N MET A 192 12.77 3.15 10.25
CA MET A 192 13.35 4.46 10.59
C MET A 192 14.27 4.36 11.80
N VAL A 193 13.86 3.64 12.85
CA VAL A 193 14.69 3.44 14.06
C VAL A 193 15.95 2.63 13.76
N ILE A 194 15.83 1.59 12.91
CA ILE A 194 16.98 0.74 12.51
C ILE A 194 17.84 1.44 11.43
N SER A 195 17.32 2.46 10.75
CA SER A 195 17.89 3.09 9.56
C SER A 195 18.19 2.11 8.42
N ALA A 196 17.35 1.08 8.24
CA ALA A 196 17.53 0.06 7.22
C ALA A 196 16.72 0.35 5.95
N THR A 197 17.39 0.33 4.80
CA THR A 197 16.78 0.48 3.48
C THR A 197 16.94 -0.78 2.62
N LYS A 198 17.97 -1.58 2.87
CA LYS A 198 18.26 -2.84 2.16
C LYS A 198 18.09 -4.06 3.04
N MET A 199 17.86 -5.20 2.41
CA MET A 199 17.75 -6.49 3.10
C MET A 199 19.01 -6.87 3.90
N SER A 200 20.20 -6.49 3.44
CA SER A 200 21.46 -6.70 4.16
C SER A 200 21.62 -5.79 5.38
N GLU A 201 20.99 -4.62 5.38
CA GLU A 201 21.07 -3.68 6.51
C GLU A 201 20.16 -4.16 7.63
N ILE A 202 18.95 -4.62 7.30
CA ILE A 202 18.02 -5.19 8.29
C ILE A 202 18.51 -6.53 8.85
N SER A 203 19.28 -7.31 8.10
CA SER A 203 19.81 -8.59 8.58
C SER A 203 20.81 -8.44 9.74
N THR A 204 21.54 -7.32 9.80
CA THR A 204 22.50 -7.04 10.89
C THR A 204 21.84 -6.42 12.14
N SER A 205 20.54 -6.09 12.06
CA SER A 205 19.85 -5.32 13.10
C SER A 205 19.67 -6.08 14.42
N TRP A 206 19.67 -7.42 14.38
CA TRP A 206 19.55 -8.28 15.57
C TRP A 206 20.62 -7.95 16.63
N SER A 207 21.85 -7.72 16.17
CA SER A 207 22.98 -7.37 17.03
C SER A 207 22.87 -5.98 17.68
N LYS A 208 22.10 -5.06 17.07
CA LYS A 208 21.96 -3.67 17.51
C LYS A 208 20.78 -3.48 18.45
N ALA A 209 19.62 -4.05 18.10
CA ALA A 209 18.35 -3.83 18.80
C ALA A 209 17.46 -5.08 18.77
N PRO A 210 17.80 -6.14 19.54
CA PRO A 210 17.14 -7.44 19.43
C PRO A 210 15.61 -7.38 19.69
N ALA A 211 15.19 -6.59 20.68
CA ALA A 211 13.77 -6.41 20.99
C ALA A 211 12.98 -5.81 19.81
N LEU A 212 13.53 -4.79 19.16
CA LEU A 212 12.90 -4.17 17.99
C LEU A 212 12.86 -5.14 16.80
N THR A 213 13.93 -5.92 16.60
CA THR A 213 13.93 -6.91 15.51
C THR A 213 12.89 -8.01 15.69
N ALA A 214 12.67 -8.48 16.93
CA ALA A 214 11.60 -9.44 17.21
C ALA A 214 10.22 -8.87 16.87
N THR A 215 9.94 -7.60 17.24
CA THR A 215 8.67 -6.96 16.90
C THR A 215 8.53 -6.69 15.40
N THR A 216 9.61 -6.36 14.67
CA THR A 216 9.56 -6.22 13.21
C THR A 216 9.15 -7.51 12.50
N VAL A 217 9.62 -8.67 12.96
CA VAL A 217 9.22 -9.96 12.40
C VAL A 217 7.74 -10.25 12.66
N LEU A 218 7.23 -9.97 13.86
CA LEU A 218 5.80 -10.11 14.14
C LEU A 218 4.94 -9.21 13.24
N ILE A 219 5.39 -7.98 12.95
CA ILE A 219 4.71 -7.07 12.01
C ILE A 219 4.74 -7.62 10.57
N LEU A 220 5.85 -8.21 10.14
CA LEU A 220 5.95 -8.80 8.79
C LEU A 220 5.04 -10.02 8.64
N LEU A 221 4.98 -10.87 9.67
CA LEU A 221 4.09 -12.03 9.69
C LEU A 221 2.62 -11.62 9.78
N SER A 222 2.31 -10.51 10.45
CA SER A 222 0.94 -9.98 10.48
C SER A 222 0.53 -9.41 9.12
N LEU A 223 1.42 -8.68 8.43
CA LEU A 223 1.21 -8.25 7.04
C LEU A 223 1.04 -9.45 6.08
N ALA A 224 1.81 -10.53 6.28
CA ALA A 224 1.63 -11.78 5.54
C ALA A 224 0.25 -12.41 5.78
N GLY A 225 -0.38 -12.12 6.92
CA GLY A 225 -1.70 -12.63 7.30
C GLY A 225 -1.64 -14.09 7.73
N LEU A 226 -0.66 -14.45 8.56
CA LEU A 226 -0.59 -15.79 9.15
C LEU A 226 -1.45 -15.88 10.43
N PRO A 227 -2.20 -16.98 10.66
CA PRO A 227 -2.76 -17.26 11.97
C PRO A 227 -1.59 -17.47 12.95
N PRO A 228 -1.58 -16.94 14.19
CA PRO A 228 -2.65 -16.31 15.00
C PRO A 228 -2.67 -14.76 15.01
N LEU A 229 -2.05 -14.09 14.02
CA LEU A 229 -1.85 -12.64 14.03
C LEU A 229 -3.06 -11.87 13.47
N THR A 230 -3.16 -10.59 13.84
CA THR A 230 -4.30 -9.72 13.51
C THR A 230 -4.54 -9.54 12.01
N GLY A 231 -3.48 -9.54 11.19
CA GLY A 231 -3.62 -9.38 9.74
C GLY A 231 -4.21 -10.59 9.01
N PHE A 232 -4.39 -11.74 9.69
CA PHE A 232 -5.14 -12.87 9.15
C PHE A 232 -6.66 -12.61 9.18
N ALA A 233 -7.16 -11.93 10.21
CA ALA A 233 -8.59 -11.67 10.40
C ALA A 233 -9.28 -11.03 9.17
N PRO A 234 -8.78 -9.93 8.57
CA PRO A 234 -9.43 -9.35 7.40
C PRO A 234 -9.42 -10.29 6.19
N LYS A 235 -8.33 -11.02 5.95
CA LYS A 235 -8.25 -11.96 4.80
C LYS A 235 -9.26 -13.09 4.95
N LEU A 236 -9.37 -13.67 6.15
CA LEU A 236 -10.33 -14.73 6.43
C LEU A 236 -11.78 -14.23 6.30
N LEU A 237 -12.10 -13.07 6.88
CA LEU A 237 -13.45 -12.49 6.78
C LEU A 237 -13.83 -12.16 5.34
N ILE A 238 -12.90 -11.66 4.52
CA ILE A 238 -13.13 -11.41 3.10
C ILE A 238 -13.44 -12.71 2.36
N ILE A 239 -12.67 -13.78 2.60
CA ILE A 239 -12.93 -15.09 1.99
C ILE A 239 -14.32 -15.59 2.38
N LEU A 240 -14.68 -15.53 3.66
CA LEU A 240 -15.99 -15.98 4.14
C LEU A 240 -17.12 -15.21 3.46
N GLU A 241 -16.98 -13.89 3.31
CA GLU A 241 -18.00 -13.08 2.65
C GLU A 241 -18.09 -13.38 1.15
N LEU A 242 -16.96 -13.60 0.46
CA LEU A 242 -16.95 -14.02 -0.95
C LEU A 242 -17.62 -15.38 -1.16
N VAL A 243 -17.43 -16.33 -0.23
CA VAL A 243 -18.08 -17.64 -0.27
C VAL A 243 -19.59 -17.51 -0.06
N LYS A 244 -20.05 -16.65 0.86
CA LYS A 244 -21.50 -16.38 1.04
C LYS A 244 -22.15 -15.83 -0.23
N GLN A 245 -21.42 -15.05 -1.02
CA GLN A 245 -21.90 -14.47 -2.28
C GLN A 245 -21.75 -15.43 -3.47
N ASN A 246 -21.55 -16.73 -3.24
CA ASN A 246 -21.35 -17.79 -4.25
C ASN A 246 -20.14 -17.57 -5.19
N SER A 247 -19.21 -16.68 -4.83
CA SER A 247 -18.00 -16.38 -5.62
C SER A 247 -16.80 -17.25 -5.21
N THR A 248 -17.02 -18.56 -5.06
CA THR A 248 -16.01 -19.50 -4.53
C THR A 248 -14.75 -19.57 -5.39
N LEU A 249 -14.89 -19.57 -6.72
CA LEU A 249 -13.75 -19.55 -7.65
C LEU A 249 -12.89 -18.29 -7.49
N LEU A 250 -13.51 -17.13 -7.28
CA LEU A 250 -12.77 -15.90 -7.04
C LEU A 250 -12.00 -15.98 -5.71
N ALA A 251 -12.65 -16.48 -4.66
CA ALA A 251 -12.02 -16.65 -3.35
C ALA A 251 -10.81 -17.60 -3.39
N THR A 252 -10.88 -18.72 -4.12
CA THR A 252 -9.75 -19.66 -4.25
C THR A 252 -8.59 -19.03 -5.02
N MET A 253 -8.86 -18.30 -6.11
CA MET A 253 -7.81 -17.64 -6.89
C MET A 253 -7.07 -16.57 -6.09
N ILE A 254 -7.80 -15.76 -5.32
CA ILE A 254 -7.21 -14.73 -4.45
C ILE A 254 -6.37 -15.37 -3.34
N MET A 255 -6.87 -16.44 -2.72
CA MET A 255 -6.13 -17.16 -1.69
C MET A 255 -4.80 -17.68 -2.24
N LEU A 256 -4.82 -18.38 -3.39
CA LEU A 256 -3.62 -18.92 -4.03
C LEU A 256 -2.64 -17.81 -4.43
N ALA A 257 -3.14 -16.71 -5.00
CA ALA A 257 -2.31 -15.57 -5.37
C ALA A 257 -1.65 -14.91 -4.14
N SER A 258 -2.33 -14.89 -2.99
CA SER A 258 -1.78 -14.31 -1.77
C SER A 258 -0.60 -15.09 -1.17
N LEU A 259 -0.48 -16.40 -1.47
CA LEU A 259 0.66 -17.22 -1.04
C LEU A 259 1.99 -16.73 -1.64
N LEU A 260 1.96 -16.15 -2.85
CA LEU A 260 3.14 -15.53 -3.47
C LEU A 260 3.64 -14.35 -2.63
N SER A 261 2.71 -13.54 -2.10
CA SER A 261 3.08 -12.42 -1.23
C SER A 261 3.67 -12.89 0.10
N LEU A 262 3.13 -13.99 0.63
CA LEU A 262 3.60 -14.61 1.87
C LEU A 262 5.05 -15.09 1.75
N PHE A 263 5.49 -15.58 0.57
CA PHE A 263 6.87 -15.99 0.35
C PHE A 263 7.90 -14.89 0.62
N PHE A 264 7.70 -13.68 0.07
CA PHE A 264 8.70 -12.63 0.25
C PHE A 264 8.73 -12.08 1.70
N TYR A 265 7.61 -12.15 2.42
CA TYR A 265 7.57 -11.83 3.85
C TYR A 265 8.33 -12.86 4.68
N LEU A 266 8.10 -14.16 4.43
CA LEU A 266 8.82 -15.23 5.12
C LEU A 266 10.32 -15.17 4.84
N ARG A 267 10.71 -14.88 3.60
CA ARG A 267 12.12 -14.65 3.25
C ARG A 267 12.72 -13.50 4.06
N LEU A 268 11.98 -12.42 4.26
CA LEU A 268 12.45 -11.26 5.01
C LEU A 268 12.54 -11.56 6.51
N ALA A 269 11.55 -12.24 7.08
CA ALA A 269 11.60 -12.75 8.45
C ALA A 269 12.81 -13.67 8.67
N TYR A 270 13.04 -14.61 7.74
CA TYR A 270 14.16 -15.54 7.77
C TYR A 270 15.52 -14.82 7.84
N ILE A 271 15.72 -13.81 7.01
CA ILE A 271 16.98 -13.05 6.98
C ILE A 271 17.21 -12.21 8.25
N ILE A 272 16.14 -11.78 8.93
CA ILE A 272 16.27 -10.98 10.16
C ILE A 272 16.60 -11.84 11.38
N THR A 273 15.91 -12.96 11.58
CA THR A 273 15.97 -13.71 12.84
C THR A 273 16.59 -15.10 12.74
N LEU A 274 16.39 -15.80 11.63
CA LEU A 274 16.76 -17.22 11.52
C LEU A 274 18.18 -17.42 11.00
N THR A 275 18.74 -16.41 10.32
CA THR A 275 20.16 -16.36 9.96
C THR A 275 20.84 -15.26 10.72
N LEU A 276 22.00 -15.55 11.33
CA LEU A 276 22.90 -14.54 11.89
C LEU A 276 23.98 -14.22 10.83
N PRO A 277 23.75 -13.23 9.94
CA PRO A 277 24.77 -12.84 8.97
C PRO A 277 26.00 -12.25 9.68
N PRO A 278 27.19 -12.33 9.06
CA PRO A 278 28.40 -11.77 9.66
C PRO A 278 28.26 -10.25 9.84
N ASN A 279 28.57 -9.79 11.05
CA ASN A 279 28.58 -8.37 11.36
C ASN A 279 29.94 -7.75 10.97
N THR A 280 29.94 -6.49 10.55
CA THR A 280 31.18 -5.78 10.23
C THR A 280 31.94 -5.42 11.51
N PRO A 281 33.29 -5.50 11.55
CA PRO A 281 34.07 -5.21 12.75
C PRO A 281 33.90 -3.76 13.26
N ASN A 282 33.54 -2.82 12.38
CA ASN A 282 33.27 -1.42 12.74
C ASN A 282 31.91 -1.19 13.41
N SER A 283 31.11 -2.22 13.68
CA SER A 283 29.88 -2.08 14.48
C SER A 283 30.25 -1.96 15.96
N LEU A 284 30.52 -0.74 16.42
CA LEU A 284 30.60 -0.46 17.86
C LEU A 284 29.29 -0.91 18.52
N ALA A 285 29.39 -1.68 19.60
CA ALA A 285 28.22 -2.10 20.37
C ALA A 285 27.48 -0.85 20.85
N PRO A 286 26.22 -0.61 20.42
CA PRO A 286 25.46 0.58 20.83
C PRO A 286 25.04 0.53 22.31
N TRP A 287 25.51 -0.46 23.08
CA TRP A 287 25.13 -0.76 24.47
C TRP A 287 25.31 0.44 25.42
N ARG A 288 26.16 1.41 25.08
CA ARG A 288 26.47 2.57 25.92
C ARG A 288 25.62 3.82 25.62
N THR A 289 24.86 3.87 24.53
CA THR A 289 24.07 5.05 24.18
C THR A 289 22.62 4.67 23.90
N PRO A 290 21.64 5.20 24.65
CA PRO A 290 20.23 5.00 24.29
C PRO A 290 19.98 5.62 22.91
N THR A 291 19.14 4.96 22.10
CA THR A 291 18.72 5.44 20.78
C THR A 291 18.05 6.81 20.93
N LYS A 292 18.69 7.88 20.45
CA LYS A 292 18.12 9.25 20.44
C LYS A 292 17.12 9.48 19.31
N SER A 293 16.71 8.45 18.58
CA SER A 293 15.66 8.58 17.56
C SER A 293 14.31 8.70 18.24
N LEU A 294 13.79 9.93 18.32
CA LEU A 294 12.36 10.14 18.57
C LEU A 294 11.59 9.32 17.53
N PRO A 295 10.70 8.40 17.94
CA PRO A 295 9.62 8.02 17.05
C PRO A 295 8.83 9.31 16.84
N LEU A 296 8.82 9.82 15.60
CA LEU A 296 8.12 11.03 15.20
C LEU A 296 6.76 11.20 15.89
#